data_AF-A0A7X7RS66-F1
#
_entry.id   AF-A0A7X7RS66-F1
#
_cell.length_a   1.000
_cell.length_b   1.000
_cell.length_c   1.000
_cell.angle_alpha   90.00
_cell.angle_beta   90.00
_cell.angle_gamma   90.00
#
_symmetry.space_group_name_H-M   'P 1'
#
loop_
_entity.id
_entity.type
_entity.pdbx_description
1 polymer ?
#
loop_
_entity_poly.entity_id
_entity_poly.type
_entity_poly.pdbx_seq_one_letter_code
_entity_poly.pdbx_strand_id
1 'polypeptide(L)' 'MLEIKTNEAESAAKIIVVGVGGAGNNAVNRMIDENIGGVEFIGINTDKQALQLCKSPRLLQIGDKLTKGLGAGAKP' A
#
# COMPACT_ATOMS: atom_id res chain seq x y z
N MET A 1 -2.47 -25.68 -37.36
CA MET A 1 -3.22 -24.47 -37.01
C MET A 1 -2.54 -23.88 -35.79
N LEU A 2 -1.89 -22.73 -35.94
CA LEU A 2 -1.23 -22.02 -34.83
C LEU A 2 -2.28 -21.15 -34.15
N GLU A 3 -2.57 -21.45 -32.89
CA GLU A 3 -3.48 -20.66 -32.07
C GLU A 3 -2.69 -19.49 -31.48
N ILE A 4 -2.89 -18.28 -32.02
CA ILE A 4 -2.34 -17.07 -31.42
C ILE A 4 -3.19 -16.75 -30.19
N LYS A 5 -2.72 -17.16 -29.02
CA LYS A 5 -3.29 -16.70 -27.75
C LYS A 5 -2.83 -15.26 -27.54
N THR A 6 -3.71 -14.30 -27.79
CA THR A 6 -3.52 -12.93 -27.32
C THR A 6 -3.33 -12.98 -25.81
N ASN A 7 -2.17 -12.53 -25.34
CA ASN A 7 -1.86 -12.50 -23.92
C ASN A 7 -2.66 -11.36 -23.27
N GLU A 8 -3.92 -11.62 -22.88
CA GLU A 8 -4.82 -10.61 -22.28
C GLU A 8 -4.19 -9.93 -21.04
N ALA A 9 -3.21 -10.59 -20.40
CA ALA A 9 -2.45 -10.05 -19.29
C ALA A 9 -1.66 -8.75 -19.64
N GLU A 10 -1.27 -8.54 -20.89
CA GLU A 10 -0.59 -7.29 -21.31
C GLU A 10 -1.54 -6.09 -21.42
N SER A 11 -2.85 -6.33 -21.50
CA SER A 11 -3.86 -5.27 -21.62
C SER A 11 -4.52 -4.90 -20.28
N ALA A 12 -4.13 -5.55 -19.18
CA ALA A 12 -4.73 -5.32 -17.87
C ALA A 12 -4.21 -4.02 -17.23
N ALA A 13 -5.12 -3.20 -16.71
CA ALA A 13 -4.78 -1.98 -16.00
C ALA A 13 -3.98 -2.31 -14.73
N LYS A 14 -2.86 -1.61 -14.52
CA LYS A 14 -2.09 -1.72 -13.27
C LYS A 14 -2.81 -0.94 -12.16
N ILE A 15 -3.36 -1.65 -11.18
CA ILE A 15 -4.06 -1.05 -10.03
C ILE A 15 -3.11 -0.96 -8.83
N ILE A 16 -3.07 0.20 -8.18
CA ILE A 16 -2.26 0.45 -6.98
C ILE A 16 -3.19 0.96 -5.88
N VAL A 17 -3.11 0.35 -4.70
CA VAL A 17 -3.86 0.75 -3.51
C VAL A 17 -2.88 1.34 -2.50
N VAL A 18 -3.11 2.59 -2.12
CA VAL A 18 -2.26 3.33 -1.18
C VAL A 18 -3.00 3.61 0.12
N GLY A 19 -2.58 2.96 1.19
CA GLY A 19 -3.04 3.26 2.54
C GLY A 19 -2.23 4.40 3.14
N VAL A 20 -2.88 5.49 3.54
CA VAL A 20 -2.22 6.66 4.15
C VAL A 20 -2.66 6.80 5.61
N GLY A 21 -1.69 6.95 6.52
CA GLY A 21 -1.92 7.10 7.94
C GLY A 21 -2.33 5.80 8.63
N GLY A 22 -2.74 5.89 9.90
CA GLY A 22 -3.08 4.71 10.72
C GLY A 22 -4.27 3.93 10.17
N ALA A 23 -5.41 4.61 9.92
CA ALA A 23 -6.60 3.97 9.40
C ALA A 23 -6.40 3.42 7.98
N GLY A 24 -5.69 4.15 7.11
CA GLY A 24 -5.38 3.68 5.76
C GLY A 24 -4.50 2.43 5.75
N ASN A 25 -3.46 2.38 6.59
CA ASN A 25 -2.65 1.17 6.75
C ASN A 25 -3.45 0.00 7.31
N ASN A 26 -4.36 0.24 8.27
CA ASN A 26 -5.24 -0.81 8.79
C ASN A 26 -6.20 -1.37 7.72
N ALA A 27 -6.72 -0.51 6.84
CA ALA A 27 -7.53 -0.96 5.72
C ALA A 27 -6.72 -1.82 4.73
N VAL A 28 -5.50 -1.39 4.39
CA VAL A 28 -4.57 -2.19 3.56
C VAL A 28 -4.26 -3.54 4.20
N ASN A 29 -4.02 -3.58 5.51
CA ASN A 29 -3.81 -4.83 6.23
C ASN A 29 -4.99 -5.79 6.06
N ARG A 30 -6.22 -5.28 6.19
CA ARG A 30 -7.43 -6.08 6.00
C ARG A 30 -7.53 -6.61 4.57
N MET A 31 -7.26 -5.79 3.57
CA MET A 31 -7.29 -6.20 2.16
C MET A 31 -6.27 -7.31 1.86
N ILE A 32 -5.07 -7.22 2.46
CA ILE A 32 -4.03 -8.25 2.35
C ILE A 32 -4.48 -9.54 3.04
N ASP A 33 -5.06 -9.44 4.24
CA ASP A 33 -5.57 -10.60 4.98
C ASP A 33 -6.75 -11.30 4.26
N GLU A 34 -7.53 -10.54 3.49
CA GLU A 34 -8.59 -11.08 2.61
C GLU A 34 -8.05 -11.66 1.29
N ASN A 35 -6.75 -11.57 1.04
CA ASN A 35 -6.11 -12.00 -0.21
C ASN A 35 -6.66 -11.29 -1.45
N ILE A 36 -6.93 -9.97 -1.36
CA ILE A 36 -7.31 -9.18 -2.53
C ILE A 36 -6.14 -9.18 -3.54
N GLY A 37 -6.37 -9.82 -4.68
CA GLY A 37 -5.41 -9.94 -5.78
C GLY A 37 -5.59 -8.86 -6.85
N GLY A 38 -4.65 -8.81 -7.80
CA GLY A 38 -4.70 -7.90 -8.94
C GLY A 38 -4.34 -6.44 -8.63
N VAL A 39 -3.82 -6.16 -7.42
CA VAL A 39 -3.44 -4.81 -6.99
C VAL A 39 -2.05 -4.81 -6.32
N GLU A 40 -1.32 -3.71 -6.47
CA GLU A 40 -0.09 -3.44 -5.71
C GLU A 40 -0.44 -2.63 -4.46
N PHE A 41 -0.10 -3.12 -3.27
CA PHE A 41 -0.32 -2.40 -2.01
C PHE A 41 0.88 -1.53 -1.63
N ILE A 42 0.60 -0.32 -1.14
CA ILE A 42 1.59 0.60 -0.57
C ILE A 42 1.05 1.16 0.76
N GLY A 43 1.84 1.05 1.83
CA GLY A 43 1.56 1.66 3.13
C GLY A 43 2.38 2.94 3.31
N ILE A 44 1.74 4.04 3.68
CA ILE A 44 2.38 5.35 3.88
C ILE A 44 1.99 5.90 5.24
N ASN A 45 2.98 6.31 6.04
CA ASN A 45 2.70 6.95 7.32
C ASN A 45 3.85 7.85 7.77
N THR A 46 3.54 8.89 8.55
CA THR A 46 4.52 9.68 9.30
C THR A 46 4.99 8.97 10.57
N ASP A 47 4.14 8.10 11.12
CA ASP A 47 4.42 7.33 12.32
C ASP A 47 5.15 6.03 11.95
N LYS A 48 6.37 5.86 12.46
CA LYS A 48 7.22 4.70 12.20
C LYS A 48 6.67 3.42 12.84
N GLN A 49 6.09 3.51 14.03
CA GLN A 49 5.53 2.36 14.75
C GLN A 49 4.30 1.83 14.01
N ALA A 50 3.42 2.73 13.57
CA ALA A 50 2.26 2.36 12.76
C ALA A 50 2.67 1.77 11.40
N LEU A 51 3.77 2.23 10.81
CA LEU A 51 4.30 1.67 9.56
C LEU A 51 4.84 0.24 9.75
N GLN A 52 5.47 -0.08 10.88
CA GLN A 52 5.96 -1.43 11.20
C GLN A 52 4.85 -2.48 11.31
N LEU A 53 3.64 -2.06 11.66
CA LEU A 53 2.45 -2.92 11.74
C LEU A 53 1.74 -3.09 10.38
N CYS A 54 2.17 -2.36 9.34
CA CYS A 54 1.58 -2.46 8.01
C CYS A 54 2.10 -3.71 7.28
N LYS A 55 1.18 -4.53 6.77
CA LYS A 55 1.43 -5.79 6.05
C LYS A 55 1.77 -5.57 4.57
N SER A 56 1.65 -4.33 4.08
CA SER A 56 2.01 -3.98 2.72
C SER A 56 3.48 -4.33 2.42
N PRO A 57 3.79 -4.97 1.29
CA PRO A 57 5.17 -5.28 0.91
C PRO A 57 5.99 -4.02 0.61
N ARG A 58 5.32 -2.92 0.25
CA ARG A 58 5.94 -1.61 0.01
C ARG A 58 5.51 -0.62 1.07
N LEU A 59 6.48 -0.10 1.83
CA LEU A 59 6.28 0.85 2.91
C LEU A 59 7.03 2.15 2.64
N LEU A 60 6.41 3.29 2.93
CA LEU A 60 7.01 4.61 2.80
C LEU A 60 6.76 5.44 4.06
N GLN A 61 7.83 5.70 4.82
CA GLN A 61 7.77 6.70 5.88
C GLN A 61 7.90 8.09 5.27
N ILE A 62 6.94 8.98 5.57
CA ILE A 62 6.97 10.38 5.13
C ILE A 62 7.28 11.32 6.30
N GLY A 63 7.87 12.48 6.02
CA GLY A 63 8.09 13.51 7.03
C GLY A 63 9.05 13.12 8.16
N ASP A 64 9.98 12.18 7.93
CA ASP A 64 10.92 11.70 8.96
C ASP A 64 11.72 12.85 9.62
N LYS A 65 12.25 13.78 8.83
CA LYS A 65 12.98 14.95 9.36
C LYS A 65 12.11 15.90 10.19
N LEU A 66 10.80 15.95 9.93
CA LEU A 66 9.86 16.86 10.59
C LEU A 66 9.25 16.23 11.85
N THR A 67 8.84 14.97 11.74
CA THR A 67 8.06 14.25 12.76
C THR A 67 8.93 13.33 13.61
N LYS A 68 10.17 13.05 13.18
CA LYS A 68 11.10 12.09 13.80
C LYS A 68 10.48 10.69 13.93
N GLY A 69 9.54 10.35 13.06
CA GLY A 69 8.80 9.08 13.09
C GLY A 69 7.72 8.97 14.17
N LEU A 70 7.35 10.08 14.83
CA LEU A 70 6.35 10.12 15.92
C LEU A 70 4.92 10.44 15.45
N GLY A 71 4.73 10.64 14.14
CA GLY A 71 3.43 11.01 13.58
C GLY A 71 3.20 12.52 13.45
N ALA A 72 2.14 12.89 12.74
CA ALA A 72 1.75 14.29 12.50
C ALA A 72 0.92 14.91 13.64
N GLY A 73 0.56 14.15 14.67
CA GLY A 73 -0.20 14.67 15.82
C GLY A 73 -1.61 15.16 15.48
N ALA A 74 -2.31 14.49 14.57
CA ALA A 74 -3.64 14.88 14.05
C ALA A 74 -3.70 16.29 13.42
N LYS A 75 -2.55 16.83 13.01
CA LYS A 75 -2.44 18.09 12.27
C LYS A 75 -2.24 17.79 10.77
N PRO A 76 -3.24 18.08 9.91
CA PRO A 76 -3.10 18.01 8.46
C PRO A 76 -2.03 18.98 7.94
#